data_AF-A0A450U5G6-F1
#
_entry.id   AF-A0A450U5G6-F1
#
_cell.length_a   1.000
_cell.length_b   1.000
_cell.length_c   1.000
_cell.angle_alpha   90.00
_cell.angle_beta   90.00
_cell.angle_gamma   90.00
#
_symmetry.space_group_name_H-M   'P 1'
#
loop_
_entity.id
_entity.type
_entity.pdbx_description
1 polymer ?
#
loop_
_entity_poly.entity_id
_entity_poly.type
_entity_poly.pdbx_seq_one_letter_code
_entity_poly.pdbx_strand_id
1 'polypeptide(L)'
;MATNSYTDGVLIIYTGGTIGSVRSDPKDPMSPLVPGKMEDILNSLPGYMPRDKKIALGDKAIRLDAVALKNPIDSSNISAKDWQEMAGLIKKHYEEYEGFVLTHGTDTMAYTGSALAFMLENLAKPVIITGSQLPIGETRSDAVQNVVTAIEFAAARSLGHTVVPEVSVLFHNELFRGCRLRKVSASGYRGFDSPNLPALGEAGEHIKVRTESIRHLSEKPTRLNVAMGLDMDIMSLDIFPGIKPEVLRAIFDTQGLKGVILKTFGTGNAPTTEEFLKEIEYGVKEKGLLFVNVTQCLQGEVEQGNYDVSAGLLTAGVISGLDMTPEAALTKMAMILGKGLKGGRRDEADMMQLNLCGEQRASVYNVHFRPRDAENSETMWPVTLQDEAGPLVLGQDNDVFQGHMQGNAPYKEKQLDLAFLRLLGIKSKDGKRGRLDFKVYLDEPNATEKSPEEGPSYLGTVSKRFTSDTDNVILDITRSAEQLIDMGRNLELTLVPLGGSDIEIQNAHIALITRD
;
A
#
# COMPACT_ATOMS: atom_id res chain seq x y z
N MET A 1 -38.98 1.56 0.79
CA MET A 1 -38.24 0.29 0.63
C MET A 1 -37.89 0.15 -0.84
N ALA A 2 -36.68 0.54 -1.22
CA ALA A 2 -36.19 0.32 -2.58
C ALA A 2 -35.81 -1.17 -2.69
N THR A 3 -36.60 -1.94 -3.42
CA THR A 3 -36.26 -3.30 -3.83
C THR A 3 -35.07 -3.21 -4.79
N ASN A 4 -33.85 -3.33 -4.28
CA ASN A 4 -32.70 -3.61 -5.13
C ASN A 4 -32.96 -4.97 -5.81
N SER A 5 -33.31 -4.94 -7.09
CA SER A 5 -33.28 -6.14 -7.94
C SER A 5 -31.81 -6.53 -8.11
N TYR A 6 -31.29 -7.31 -7.18
CA TYR A 6 -29.94 -7.84 -7.30
C TYR A 6 -29.91 -8.84 -8.46
N THR A 7 -28.91 -8.72 -9.33
CA THR A 7 -28.72 -9.58 -10.50
C THR A 7 -27.95 -10.85 -10.12
N ASP A 8 -28.46 -12.01 -10.53
CA ASP A 8 -27.85 -13.33 -10.29
C ASP A 8 -26.80 -13.66 -11.35
N GLY A 9 -25.73 -14.37 -10.94
CA GLY A 9 -24.75 -14.96 -11.85
C GLY A 9 -23.35 -14.38 -11.78
N VAL A 10 -22.40 -15.11 -12.36
CA VAL A 10 -20.97 -14.80 -12.36
C VAL A 10 -20.49 -14.52 -13.77
N LEU A 11 -19.60 -13.52 -13.91
CA LEU A 11 -18.87 -13.27 -15.15
C LEU A 11 -17.42 -13.75 -15.02
N ILE A 12 -17.01 -14.64 -15.93
CA ILE A 12 -15.61 -14.98 -16.12
C ILE A 12 -14.97 -13.97 -17.08
N ILE A 13 -13.84 -13.39 -16.67
CA ILE A 13 -12.98 -12.56 -17.52
C ILE A 13 -11.72 -13.37 -17.83
N TYR A 14 -11.63 -13.86 -19.06
CA TYR A 14 -10.48 -14.61 -19.54
C TYR A 14 -9.35 -13.66 -19.91
N THR A 15 -8.33 -13.56 -19.06
CA THR A 15 -7.15 -12.71 -19.32
C THR A 15 -6.00 -13.45 -20.00
N GLY A 16 -6.11 -14.77 -20.14
CA GLY A 16 -5.00 -15.65 -20.53
C GLY A 16 -4.50 -16.48 -19.35
N GLY A 17 -3.18 -16.65 -19.29
CA GLY A 17 -2.50 -17.50 -18.30
C GLY A 17 -2.49 -18.99 -18.64
N THR A 18 -1.62 -19.72 -17.93
CA THR A 18 -1.37 -21.16 -18.11
C THR A 18 -2.64 -21.99 -18.20
N ILE A 19 -3.68 -21.61 -17.45
CA ILE A 19 -4.95 -22.31 -17.38
C ILE A 19 -5.63 -22.55 -18.73
N GLY A 20 -5.64 -21.53 -19.58
CA GLY A 20 -6.19 -21.60 -20.92
C GLY A 20 -5.14 -21.82 -21.99
N SER A 21 -3.88 -22.07 -21.64
CA SER A 21 -2.82 -22.21 -22.62
C SER A 21 -2.85 -23.58 -23.29
N VAL A 22 -2.46 -23.64 -24.56
CA VAL A 22 -2.31 -24.86 -25.35
C VAL A 22 -0.93 -24.90 -25.98
N ARG A 23 -0.49 -26.09 -26.39
CA ARG A 23 0.77 -26.24 -27.15
C ARG A 23 0.63 -25.55 -28.51
N SER A 24 1.60 -24.71 -28.85
CA SER A 24 1.63 -23.99 -30.14
C SER A 24 1.70 -24.94 -31.33
N ASP A 25 2.37 -26.08 -31.18
CA ASP A 25 2.21 -27.24 -32.07
C ASP A 25 1.60 -28.41 -31.29
N PRO A 26 0.34 -28.81 -31.56
CA PRO A 26 -0.30 -29.94 -30.90
C PRO A 26 0.41 -31.28 -31.07
N LYS A 27 1.32 -31.40 -32.05
CA LYS A 27 2.10 -32.62 -32.30
C LYS A 27 3.43 -32.64 -31.57
N ASP A 28 3.88 -31.50 -31.07
CA ASP A 28 5.13 -31.37 -30.33
C ASP A 28 4.83 -31.04 -28.85
N PRO A 29 4.97 -32.02 -27.94
CA PRO A 29 4.74 -31.81 -26.50
C PRO A 29 5.75 -30.86 -25.86
N MET A 30 6.85 -30.52 -26.54
CA MET A 30 7.85 -29.55 -26.08
C MET A 30 7.62 -28.15 -26.65
N SER A 31 6.65 -27.98 -27.56
CA SER A 31 6.37 -26.66 -28.15
C SER A 31 5.92 -25.66 -27.08
N PRO A 32 6.23 -24.37 -27.24
CA PRO A 32 5.81 -23.33 -26.29
C PRO A 32 4.30 -23.33 -26.08
N LEU A 33 3.89 -23.00 -24.86
CA LEU A 33 2.50 -22.75 -24.54
C LEU A 33 2.08 -21.37 -25.06
N VAL A 34 0.90 -21.30 -25.69
CA VAL A 34 0.28 -20.06 -26.17
C VAL A 34 -1.16 -19.99 -25.67
N PRO A 35 -1.75 -18.79 -25.55
CA PRO A 35 -3.15 -18.67 -25.14
C PRO A 35 -4.10 -19.43 -26.08
N GLY A 36 -4.97 -20.25 -25.50
CA GLY A 36 -6.01 -21.01 -26.19
C GLY A 36 -7.35 -20.28 -26.21
N LYS A 37 -8.43 -21.02 -26.43
CA LYS A 37 -9.78 -20.47 -26.51
C LYS A 37 -10.45 -20.47 -25.14
N MET A 38 -11.17 -19.40 -24.85
CA MET A 38 -11.96 -19.29 -23.62
C MET A 38 -13.01 -20.40 -23.51
N GLU A 39 -13.59 -20.80 -24.64
CA GLU A 39 -14.58 -21.88 -24.71
C GLU A 39 -14.01 -23.22 -24.23
N ASP A 40 -12.71 -23.47 -24.42
CA ASP A 40 -12.08 -24.69 -23.95
C ASP A 40 -12.10 -24.77 -22.41
N ILE A 41 -11.89 -23.63 -21.73
CA ILE A 41 -12.01 -23.56 -20.27
C ILE A 41 -13.44 -23.89 -19.84
N LEU A 42 -14.43 -23.20 -20.42
CA LEU A 42 -15.84 -23.37 -20.05
C LEU A 42 -16.32 -24.81 -20.25
N ASN A 43 -15.97 -25.42 -21.38
CA ASN A 43 -16.38 -26.79 -21.71
C ASN A 43 -15.69 -27.85 -20.83
N SER A 44 -14.55 -27.51 -20.21
CA SER A 44 -13.89 -28.38 -19.23
C SER A 44 -14.49 -28.27 -17.82
N LEU A 45 -15.37 -27.31 -17.54
CA LEU A 45 -15.98 -27.16 -16.22
C LEU A 45 -17.10 -28.19 -15.99
N PRO A 46 -17.03 -28.97 -14.90
CA PRO A 46 -18.09 -29.92 -14.56
C PRO A 46 -19.41 -29.17 -14.31
N GLY A 47 -20.51 -29.73 -14.82
CA GLY A 47 -21.84 -29.15 -14.65
C GLY A 47 -22.10 -27.89 -15.49
N TYR A 48 -21.17 -27.44 -16.33
CA TYR A 48 -21.43 -26.33 -17.26
C TYR A 48 -22.40 -26.77 -18.36
N MET A 49 -23.40 -25.93 -18.63
CA MET A 49 -24.48 -26.11 -19.59
C MET A 49 -24.39 -24.98 -20.63
N PRO A 50 -23.65 -25.19 -21.76
CA PRO A 50 -23.35 -24.13 -22.72
C PRO A 50 -24.59 -23.47 -23.34
N ARG A 51 -25.66 -24.26 -23.56
CA ARG A 51 -26.91 -23.76 -24.17
C ARG A 51 -27.63 -22.76 -23.28
N ASP A 52 -27.65 -23.03 -21.99
CA ASP A 52 -28.36 -22.22 -20.99
C ASP A 52 -27.46 -21.16 -20.35
N LYS A 53 -26.14 -21.21 -20.64
CA LYS A 53 -25.10 -20.41 -19.99
C LYS A 53 -25.20 -20.49 -18.47
N LYS A 54 -25.27 -21.72 -17.97
CA LYS A 54 -25.36 -22.01 -16.53
C LYS A 54 -24.32 -23.02 -16.12
N ILE A 55 -23.94 -23.02 -14.85
CA ILE A 55 -23.15 -24.07 -14.21
C ILE A 55 -23.93 -24.64 -13.03
N ALA A 56 -23.99 -25.96 -12.94
CA ALA A 56 -24.55 -26.66 -11.81
C ALA A 56 -23.51 -26.71 -10.67
N LEU A 57 -23.83 -26.07 -9.54
CA LEU A 57 -23.02 -26.05 -8.32
C LEU A 57 -23.91 -26.56 -7.19
N GLY A 58 -23.68 -27.80 -6.75
CA GLY A 58 -24.58 -28.49 -5.82
C GLY A 58 -25.97 -28.69 -6.43
N ASP A 59 -26.99 -28.23 -5.72
CA ASP A 59 -28.41 -28.27 -6.12
C ASP A 59 -28.87 -27.03 -6.90
N LYS A 60 -27.97 -26.08 -7.18
CA LYS A 60 -28.26 -24.80 -7.83
C LYS A 60 -27.66 -24.72 -9.23
N ALA A 61 -28.37 -24.04 -10.13
CA ALA A 61 -27.88 -23.72 -11.48
C ALA A 61 -27.64 -22.21 -11.58
N ILE A 62 -26.37 -21.81 -11.59
CA ILE A 62 -25.93 -20.41 -11.57
C ILE A 62 -25.67 -19.93 -12.99
N ARG A 63 -26.14 -18.72 -13.34
CA ARG A 63 -25.79 -18.09 -14.62
C ARG A 63 -24.28 -17.86 -14.68
N LEU A 64 -23.65 -18.31 -15.76
CA LEU A 64 -22.21 -18.17 -16.00
C LEU A 64 -21.98 -17.69 -17.43
N ASP A 65 -21.60 -16.41 -17.54
CA ASP A 65 -21.14 -15.82 -18.78
C ASP A 65 -19.62 -15.67 -18.78
N ALA A 66 -19.03 -15.46 -19.95
CA ALA A 66 -17.61 -15.18 -20.06
C ALA A 66 -17.31 -14.13 -21.14
N VAL A 67 -16.29 -13.32 -20.88
CA VAL A 67 -15.70 -12.36 -21.83
C VAL A 67 -14.18 -12.52 -21.77
N ALA A 68 -13.50 -12.25 -22.87
CA ALA A 68 -12.03 -12.27 -22.91
C ALA A 68 -11.48 -10.84 -23.00
N LEU A 69 -10.24 -10.66 -22.54
CA LEU A 69 -9.45 -9.50 -22.96
C LEU A 69 -9.28 -9.52 -24.48
N LYS A 70 -9.04 -8.35 -25.07
CA LYS A 70 -8.87 -8.20 -26.52
C LYS A 70 -7.79 -9.15 -27.07
N ASN A 71 -6.70 -9.28 -26.34
CA ASN A 71 -5.68 -10.29 -26.56
C ASN A 71 -5.44 -10.98 -25.22
N PRO A 72 -5.69 -12.29 -25.07
CA PRO A 72 -5.25 -13.04 -23.91
C PRO A 72 -3.71 -12.98 -23.79
N ILE A 73 -3.20 -12.76 -22.58
CA ILE A 73 -1.81 -12.38 -22.33
C ILE A 73 -1.14 -13.41 -21.42
N ASP A 74 0.14 -13.65 -21.66
CA ASP A 74 1.01 -14.30 -20.68
C ASP A 74 1.26 -13.33 -19.51
N SER A 75 1.18 -13.82 -18.26
CA SER A 75 1.33 -12.97 -17.08
C SER A 75 2.66 -12.20 -17.04
N SER A 76 3.72 -12.74 -17.64
CA SER A 76 5.03 -12.08 -17.72
C SER A 76 5.03 -10.79 -18.57
N ASN A 77 4.03 -10.61 -19.44
CA ASN A 77 3.89 -9.44 -20.30
C ASN A 77 2.82 -8.45 -19.82
N ILE A 78 2.25 -8.66 -18.63
CA ILE A 78 1.22 -7.78 -18.08
C ILE A 78 1.79 -6.42 -17.72
N SER A 79 1.03 -5.39 -18.04
CA SER A 79 1.31 -3.98 -17.82
C SER A 79 0.12 -3.26 -17.17
N ALA A 80 0.32 -2.00 -16.80
CA ALA A 80 -0.75 -1.14 -16.29
C ALA A 80 -1.97 -1.02 -17.22
N LYS A 81 -1.76 -1.10 -18.55
CA LYS A 81 -2.86 -1.06 -19.53
C LYS A 81 -3.76 -2.28 -19.44
N ASP A 82 -3.20 -3.43 -19.10
CA ASP A 82 -3.95 -4.67 -19.00
C ASP A 82 -4.79 -4.67 -17.72
N TRP A 83 -4.25 -4.13 -16.62
CA TRP A 83 -5.03 -3.89 -15.40
C TRP A 83 -6.17 -2.89 -15.64
N GLN A 84 -5.93 -1.81 -16.40
CA GLN A 84 -6.98 -0.88 -16.83
C GLN A 84 -8.09 -1.57 -17.64
N GLU A 85 -7.74 -2.48 -18.56
CA GLU A 85 -8.71 -3.24 -19.33
C GLU A 85 -9.55 -4.18 -18.43
N MET A 86 -8.89 -4.93 -17.53
CA MET A 86 -9.56 -5.79 -16.55
C MET A 86 -10.53 -5.00 -15.66
N ALA A 87 -10.06 -3.90 -15.06
CA ALA A 87 -10.90 -3.05 -14.22
C ALA A 87 -12.05 -2.38 -15.00
N GLY A 88 -11.79 -2.01 -16.26
CA GLY A 88 -12.81 -1.49 -17.18
C GLY A 88 -13.91 -2.50 -17.49
N LEU A 89 -13.56 -3.77 -17.71
CA LEU A 89 -14.53 -4.86 -17.91
C LEU A 89 -15.38 -5.10 -16.66
N ILE A 90 -14.75 -5.15 -15.48
CA ILE A 90 -15.47 -5.28 -14.21
C ILE A 90 -16.46 -4.12 -14.04
N LYS A 91 -16.00 -2.87 -14.25
CA LYS A 91 -16.86 -1.68 -14.15
C LYS A 91 -18.05 -1.74 -15.11
N LYS A 92 -17.79 -2.11 -16.37
CA LYS A 92 -18.80 -2.18 -17.44
C LYS A 92 -19.92 -3.14 -17.07
N HIS A 93 -19.58 -4.29 -16.50
CA HIS A 93 -20.52 -5.36 -16.18
C HIS A 93 -20.91 -5.38 -14.70
N TYR A 94 -20.51 -4.37 -13.93
CA TYR A 94 -20.62 -4.38 -12.47
C TYR A 94 -22.05 -4.59 -11.99
N GLU A 95 -23.03 -3.99 -12.64
CA GLU A 95 -24.45 -4.08 -12.25
C GLU A 95 -25.15 -5.35 -12.74
N GLU A 96 -24.56 -6.10 -13.67
CA GLU A 96 -25.21 -7.25 -14.33
C GLU A 96 -24.96 -8.59 -13.63
N TYR A 97 -23.92 -8.67 -12.80
CA TYR A 97 -23.45 -9.90 -12.16
C TYR A 97 -23.31 -9.71 -10.66
N GLU A 98 -23.42 -10.79 -9.90
CA GLU A 98 -23.21 -10.76 -8.45
C GLU A 98 -21.72 -10.81 -8.08
N GLY A 99 -20.87 -11.35 -8.97
CA GLY A 99 -19.44 -11.54 -8.76
C GLY A 99 -18.67 -11.79 -10.07
N PHE A 100 -17.34 -11.70 -9.96
CA PHE A 100 -16.42 -11.79 -11.10
C PHE A 100 -15.33 -12.83 -10.82
N VAL A 101 -14.95 -13.60 -11.84
CA VAL A 101 -13.79 -14.48 -11.81
C VAL A 101 -12.82 -14.08 -12.91
N LEU A 102 -11.57 -13.79 -12.59
CA LEU A 102 -10.52 -13.48 -13.57
C LEU A 102 -9.59 -14.68 -13.66
N THR A 103 -9.48 -15.30 -14.84
CA THR A 103 -8.39 -16.25 -15.08
C THR A 103 -7.10 -15.48 -15.28
N HIS A 104 -5.97 -15.95 -14.77
CA HIS A 104 -4.70 -15.23 -14.84
C HIS A 104 -3.50 -16.18 -14.78
N GLY A 105 -2.38 -15.79 -15.39
CA GLY A 105 -1.11 -16.52 -15.26
C GLY A 105 -0.49 -16.33 -13.87
N THR A 106 0.23 -17.32 -13.34
CA THR A 106 0.64 -17.30 -11.93
C THR A 106 1.79 -16.34 -11.65
N ASP A 107 2.64 -16.00 -12.62
CA ASP A 107 3.88 -15.24 -12.37
C ASP A 107 3.65 -13.83 -11.83
N THR A 108 2.63 -13.12 -12.32
CA THR A 108 2.33 -11.75 -11.90
C THR A 108 0.97 -11.60 -11.22
N MET A 109 0.33 -12.73 -10.86
CA MET A 109 -1.00 -12.74 -10.23
C MET A 109 -1.06 -11.91 -8.93
N ALA A 110 -0.01 -11.93 -8.11
CA ALA A 110 0.08 -11.13 -6.88
C ALA A 110 0.11 -9.62 -7.17
N TYR A 111 0.75 -9.19 -8.26
CA TYR A 111 0.74 -7.80 -8.71
C TYR A 111 -0.66 -7.40 -9.19
N THR A 112 -1.30 -8.22 -10.04
CA THR A 112 -2.66 -7.95 -10.51
C THR A 112 -3.69 -7.92 -9.38
N GLY A 113 -3.58 -8.85 -8.42
CA GLY A 113 -4.41 -8.86 -7.22
C GLY A 113 -4.28 -7.58 -6.40
N SER A 114 -3.04 -7.10 -6.22
CA SER A 114 -2.78 -5.82 -5.56
C SER A 114 -3.31 -4.63 -6.36
N ALA A 115 -2.98 -4.55 -7.66
CA ALA A 115 -3.38 -3.44 -8.53
C ALA A 115 -4.90 -3.29 -8.58
N LEU A 116 -5.64 -4.37 -8.84
CA LEU A 116 -7.09 -4.32 -8.87
C LEU A 116 -7.71 -3.99 -7.51
N ALA A 117 -7.10 -4.41 -6.39
CA ALA A 117 -7.57 -4.04 -5.06
C ALA A 117 -7.52 -2.53 -4.81
N PHE A 118 -6.46 -1.85 -5.31
CA PHE A 118 -6.35 -0.39 -5.25
C PHE A 118 -7.22 0.32 -6.29
N MET A 119 -7.39 -0.26 -7.49
CA MET A 119 -8.14 0.37 -8.57
C MET A 119 -9.65 0.34 -8.33
N LEU A 120 -10.19 -0.76 -7.77
CA LEU A 120 -11.62 -0.97 -7.56
C LEU A 120 -12.09 -0.40 -6.22
N GLU A 121 -12.09 0.93 -6.13
CA GLU A 121 -12.56 1.65 -4.95
C GLU A 121 -14.07 1.42 -4.70
N ASN A 122 -14.46 1.26 -3.44
CA ASN A 122 -15.83 0.96 -3.02
C ASN A 122 -16.38 -0.37 -3.60
N LEU A 123 -15.51 -1.36 -3.81
CA LEU A 123 -15.92 -2.69 -4.22
C LEU A 123 -16.87 -3.32 -3.18
N ALA A 124 -17.97 -3.87 -3.68
CA ALA A 124 -19.05 -4.47 -2.89
C ALA A 124 -19.44 -5.88 -3.37
N LYS A 125 -18.72 -6.39 -4.37
CA LYS A 125 -18.93 -7.70 -5.02
C LYS A 125 -17.60 -8.44 -5.05
N PRO A 126 -17.61 -9.78 -4.95
CA PRO A 126 -16.38 -10.57 -5.04
C PRO A 126 -15.75 -10.45 -6.42
N VAL A 127 -14.45 -10.19 -6.44
CA VAL A 127 -13.60 -10.27 -7.65
C VAL A 127 -12.52 -11.29 -7.35
N ILE A 128 -12.68 -12.50 -7.87
CA ILE A 128 -11.80 -13.64 -7.57
C ILE A 128 -10.84 -13.86 -8.74
N ILE A 129 -9.56 -13.64 -8.52
CA ILE A 129 -8.51 -13.98 -9.48
C ILE A 129 -8.07 -15.42 -9.23
N THR A 130 -7.91 -16.21 -10.28
CA THR A 130 -7.41 -17.56 -10.17
C THR A 130 -6.63 -17.98 -11.41
N GLY A 131 -5.96 -19.12 -11.35
CA GLY A 131 -5.16 -19.66 -12.43
C GLY A 131 -4.82 -21.11 -12.17
N SER A 132 -3.73 -21.59 -12.76
CA SER A 132 -3.24 -22.95 -12.54
C SER A 132 -1.75 -23.06 -12.84
N GLN A 133 -1.09 -24.05 -12.24
CA GLN A 133 0.29 -24.39 -12.59
C GLN A 133 0.37 -25.20 -13.89
N LEU A 134 -0.68 -25.94 -14.23
CA LEU A 134 -0.77 -26.70 -15.48
C LEU A 134 -2.00 -26.29 -16.30
N PRO A 135 -1.93 -26.34 -17.64
CA PRO A 135 -3.08 -26.12 -18.51
C PRO A 135 -4.27 -27.02 -18.17
N ILE A 136 -5.49 -26.55 -18.44
CA ILE A 136 -6.72 -27.29 -18.07
C ILE A 136 -6.86 -28.66 -18.73
N GLY A 137 -6.23 -28.87 -19.90
CA GLY A 137 -6.23 -30.16 -20.60
C GLY A 137 -5.23 -31.19 -20.08
N GLU A 138 -4.34 -30.83 -19.14
CA GLU A 138 -3.31 -31.74 -18.63
C GLU A 138 -3.84 -32.66 -17.53
N THR A 139 -3.39 -33.93 -17.52
CA THR A 139 -3.91 -34.97 -16.61
C THR A 139 -3.82 -34.61 -15.12
N ARG A 140 -2.80 -33.84 -14.72
CA ARG A 140 -2.59 -33.43 -13.32
C ARG A 140 -2.93 -31.97 -13.08
N SER A 141 -3.80 -31.40 -13.91
CA SER A 141 -4.13 -29.99 -13.84
C SER A 141 -4.89 -29.63 -12.56
N ASP A 142 -4.48 -28.53 -11.93
CA ASP A 142 -5.16 -27.86 -10.82
C ASP A 142 -6.24 -26.86 -11.30
N ALA A 143 -6.35 -26.65 -12.62
CA ALA A 143 -7.22 -25.65 -13.24
C ALA A 143 -8.70 -25.80 -12.93
N VAL A 144 -9.27 -27.00 -13.11
CA VAL A 144 -10.72 -27.22 -12.97
C VAL A 144 -11.15 -26.91 -11.54
N GLN A 145 -10.43 -27.44 -10.55
CA GLN A 145 -10.74 -27.20 -9.15
C GLN A 145 -10.64 -25.71 -8.79
N ASN A 146 -9.55 -25.06 -9.19
CA ASN A 146 -9.35 -23.64 -8.93
C ASN A 146 -10.48 -22.77 -9.54
N VAL A 147 -10.90 -23.03 -10.78
CA VAL A 147 -11.96 -22.24 -11.44
C VAL A 147 -13.32 -22.51 -10.84
N VAL A 148 -13.69 -23.78 -10.62
CA VAL A 148 -14.99 -24.11 -10.02
C VAL A 148 -15.13 -23.46 -8.64
N THR A 149 -14.12 -23.61 -7.79
CA THR A 149 -14.15 -23.01 -6.46
C THR A 149 -14.12 -21.47 -6.52
N ALA A 150 -13.46 -20.86 -7.51
CA ALA A 150 -13.51 -19.40 -7.69
C ALA A 150 -14.92 -18.93 -8.04
N ILE A 151 -15.64 -19.69 -8.87
CA ILE A 151 -17.03 -19.43 -9.22
C ILE A 151 -17.91 -19.59 -7.98
N GLU A 152 -17.68 -20.59 -7.11
CA GLU A 152 -18.44 -20.75 -5.87
C GLU A 152 -18.30 -19.55 -4.93
N PHE A 153 -17.07 -19.02 -4.75
CA PHE A 153 -16.85 -17.79 -4.00
C PHE A 153 -17.46 -16.55 -4.67
N ALA A 154 -17.41 -16.47 -6.01
CA ALA A 154 -18.01 -15.35 -6.74
C ALA A 154 -19.55 -15.39 -6.72
N ALA A 155 -20.15 -16.58 -6.70
CA ALA A 155 -21.59 -16.83 -6.63
C ALA A 155 -22.10 -16.92 -5.18
N ALA A 156 -21.35 -16.41 -4.20
CA ALA A 156 -21.63 -16.59 -2.79
C ALA A 156 -23.08 -16.25 -2.40
N ARG A 157 -23.67 -15.17 -2.96
CA ARG A 157 -25.05 -14.79 -2.63
C ARG A 157 -26.06 -15.79 -3.19
N SER A 158 -25.96 -16.16 -4.47
CA SER A 158 -26.82 -17.17 -5.07
C SER A 158 -26.71 -18.52 -4.36
N LEU A 159 -25.51 -18.88 -3.88
CA LEU A 159 -25.28 -20.11 -3.14
C LEU A 159 -25.69 -20.03 -1.66
N GLY A 160 -25.85 -18.83 -1.09
CA GLY A 160 -26.18 -18.63 0.32
C GLY A 160 -24.95 -18.65 1.25
N HIS A 161 -23.77 -18.41 0.69
CA HIS A 161 -22.51 -18.26 1.42
C HIS A 161 -22.24 -16.79 1.80
N THR A 162 -21.28 -16.60 2.71
CA THR A 162 -20.75 -15.28 3.06
C THR A 162 -20.10 -14.64 1.83
N VAL A 163 -20.54 -13.42 1.50
CA VAL A 163 -19.93 -12.62 0.43
C VAL A 163 -18.60 -12.03 0.91
N VAL A 164 -17.54 -12.18 0.10
CA VAL A 164 -16.24 -11.52 0.31
C VAL A 164 -16.12 -10.36 -0.68
N PRO A 165 -16.42 -9.11 -0.29
CA PRO A 165 -16.48 -7.98 -1.22
C PRO A 165 -15.10 -7.38 -1.48
N GLU A 166 -14.15 -8.22 -1.88
CA GLU A 166 -12.75 -7.84 -2.06
C GLU A 166 -12.22 -8.40 -3.38
N VAL A 167 -11.10 -7.81 -3.84
CA VAL A 167 -10.24 -8.49 -4.80
C VAL A 167 -9.47 -9.56 -4.04
N SER A 168 -9.77 -10.80 -4.36
CA SER A 168 -9.18 -11.97 -3.70
C SER A 168 -8.54 -12.88 -4.73
N VAL A 169 -7.55 -13.65 -4.30
CA VAL A 169 -6.92 -14.69 -5.13
C VAL A 169 -7.29 -16.04 -4.55
N LEU A 170 -7.87 -16.91 -5.38
CA LEU A 170 -8.12 -18.29 -5.00
C LEU A 170 -7.07 -19.19 -5.65
N PHE A 171 -6.34 -19.93 -4.82
CA PHE A 171 -5.38 -20.92 -5.28
C PHE A 171 -5.24 -22.05 -4.26
N HIS A 172 -5.19 -23.29 -4.73
CA HIS A 172 -5.00 -24.46 -3.86
C HIS A 172 -5.99 -24.49 -2.68
N ASN A 173 -7.28 -24.29 -2.99
CA ASN A 173 -8.39 -24.30 -2.02
C ASN A 173 -8.36 -23.18 -0.95
N GLU A 174 -7.39 -22.27 -1.00
CA GLU A 174 -7.30 -21.14 -0.07
C GLU A 174 -7.67 -19.83 -0.81
N LEU A 175 -8.51 -19.01 -0.18
CA LEU A 175 -8.88 -17.68 -0.66
C LEU A 175 -8.07 -16.63 0.10
N PHE A 176 -7.23 -15.89 -0.61
CA PHE A 176 -6.35 -14.87 -0.05
C PHE A 176 -6.81 -13.46 -0.43
N ARG A 177 -6.56 -12.47 0.43
CA ARG A 177 -6.68 -11.06 0.06
C ARG A 177 -5.65 -10.75 -1.04
N GLY A 178 -6.09 -10.20 -2.17
CA GLY A 178 -5.23 -10.01 -3.35
C GLY A 178 -3.98 -9.18 -3.06
N CYS A 179 -4.11 -8.09 -2.30
CA CYS A 179 -3.01 -7.20 -1.92
C CYS A 179 -2.13 -7.69 -0.75
N ARG A 180 -2.23 -8.97 -0.37
CA ARG A 180 -1.38 -9.61 0.66
C ARG A 180 -0.58 -10.80 0.15
N LEU A 181 -0.75 -11.13 -1.14
CA LEU A 181 -0.22 -12.35 -1.73
C LEU A 181 1.25 -12.23 -2.13
N ARG A 182 1.99 -13.33 -1.99
CA ARG A 182 3.32 -13.56 -2.57
C ARG A 182 3.30 -14.86 -3.36
N LYS A 183 3.96 -14.92 -4.53
CA LYS A 183 4.28 -16.21 -5.18
C LYS A 183 5.49 -16.82 -4.47
N VAL A 184 5.28 -17.93 -3.77
CA VAL A 184 6.32 -18.59 -2.93
C VAL A 184 6.86 -19.87 -3.55
N SER A 185 6.18 -20.43 -4.56
CA SER A 185 6.66 -21.60 -5.30
C SER A 185 6.52 -21.41 -6.80
N ALA A 186 7.61 -21.68 -7.53
CA ALA A 186 7.63 -21.60 -8.99
C ALA A 186 6.85 -22.75 -9.65
N SER A 187 6.75 -23.92 -9.00
CA SER A 187 6.19 -25.14 -9.60
C SER A 187 5.26 -25.94 -8.70
N GLY A 188 5.25 -25.70 -7.39
CA GLY A 188 4.35 -26.39 -6.46
C GLY A 188 2.90 -25.92 -6.63
N TYR A 189 1.93 -26.81 -6.40
CA TYR A 189 0.50 -26.47 -6.44
C TYR A 189 0.10 -25.47 -5.35
N ARG A 190 0.80 -25.47 -4.20
CA ARG A 190 0.75 -24.36 -3.25
C ARG A 190 1.68 -23.24 -3.72
N GLY A 191 1.30 -22.59 -4.83
CA GLY A 191 2.11 -21.58 -5.52
C GLY A 191 2.24 -20.26 -4.78
N PHE A 192 1.26 -19.94 -3.93
CA PHE A 192 1.16 -18.65 -3.25
C PHE A 192 1.01 -18.80 -1.75
N ASP A 193 1.35 -17.73 -1.04
CA ASP A 193 1.15 -17.58 0.41
C ASP A 193 0.78 -16.12 0.73
N SER A 194 0.22 -15.90 1.91
CA SER A 194 -0.13 -14.58 2.45
C SER A 194 0.56 -14.39 3.81
N PRO A 195 1.85 -14.02 3.84
CA PRO A 195 2.68 -14.15 5.04
C PRO A 195 2.22 -13.27 6.22
N ASN A 196 1.65 -12.09 5.91
CA ASN A 196 1.24 -11.10 6.89
C ASN A 196 -0.29 -11.03 7.08
N LEU A 197 -1.07 -11.95 6.50
CA LEU A 197 -2.52 -12.04 6.76
C LEU A 197 -3.01 -13.47 6.51
N PRO A 198 -3.74 -14.10 7.45
CA PRO A 198 -4.35 -15.41 7.19
C PRO A 198 -5.27 -15.40 5.95
N ALA A 199 -5.45 -16.56 5.31
CA ALA A 199 -6.43 -16.72 4.24
C ALA A 199 -7.83 -16.27 4.70
N LEU A 200 -8.53 -15.53 3.84
CA LEU A 200 -9.91 -15.05 4.06
C LEU A 200 -10.92 -16.20 4.05
N GLY A 201 -10.59 -17.31 3.40
CA GLY A 201 -11.43 -18.50 3.40
C GLY A 201 -10.70 -19.74 2.90
N GLU A 202 -11.34 -20.89 3.09
CA GLU A 202 -10.84 -22.21 2.69
C GLU A 202 -11.99 -23.03 2.10
N ALA A 203 -11.72 -23.76 1.03
CA ALA A 203 -12.63 -24.69 0.39
C ALA A 203 -12.21 -26.14 0.71
N GLY A 204 -12.88 -26.74 1.70
CA GLY A 204 -12.75 -28.18 1.99
C GLY A 204 -14.01 -28.94 1.60
N GLU A 205 -14.47 -29.85 2.45
CA GLU A 205 -15.83 -30.42 2.37
C GLU A 205 -16.91 -29.32 2.35
N HIS A 206 -16.61 -28.19 3.00
CA HIS A 206 -17.43 -26.99 3.00
C HIS A 206 -16.55 -25.76 2.75
N ILE A 207 -17.13 -24.74 2.12
CA ILE A 207 -16.54 -23.40 2.05
C ILE A 207 -16.67 -22.73 3.42
N LYS A 208 -15.54 -22.27 3.96
CA LYS A 208 -15.46 -21.53 5.22
C LYS A 208 -14.84 -20.17 4.97
N VAL A 209 -15.51 -19.11 5.40
CA VAL A 209 -15.00 -17.72 5.32
C VAL A 209 -14.71 -17.23 6.73
N ARG A 210 -13.54 -16.62 6.92
CA ARG A 210 -13.14 -15.91 8.14
C ARG A 210 -13.74 -14.51 8.13
N THR A 211 -14.98 -14.40 8.59
CA THR A 211 -15.75 -13.15 8.58
C THR A 211 -15.10 -12.00 9.36
N GLU A 212 -14.23 -12.32 10.31
CA GLU A 212 -13.45 -11.36 11.09
C GLU A 212 -12.28 -10.75 10.30
N SER A 213 -11.87 -11.39 9.21
CA SER A 213 -10.74 -10.95 8.38
C SER A 213 -11.17 -10.21 7.11
N ILE A 214 -12.45 -10.27 6.73
CA ILE A 214 -12.97 -9.60 5.55
C ILE A 214 -13.25 -8.12 5.84
N ARG A 215 -13.11 -7.27 4.82
CA ARG A 215 -13.46 -5.86 4.92
C ARG A 215 -14.97 -5.68 5.03
N HIS A 216 -15.39 -4.87 5.99
CA HIS A 216 -16.77 -4.44 6.10
C HIS A 216 -17.09 -3.38 5.05
N LEU A 217 -18.26 -3.51 4.42
CA LEU A 217 -18.78 -2.48 3.55
C LEU A 217 -19.18 -1.26 4.39
N SER A 218 -18.99 -0.07 3.82
CA SER A 218 -19.52 1.15 4.42
C SER A 218 -21.04 1.03 4.58
N GLU A 219 -21.56 1.51 5.70
CA GLU A 219 -23.01 1.58 5.94
C GLU A 219 -23.72 2.46 4.90
N LYS A 220 -23.00 3.41 4.30
CA LYS A 220 -23.51 4.26 3.22
C LYS A 220 -23.21 3.59 1.88
N PRO A 221 -24.23 3.25 1.07
CA PRO A 221 -24.02 2.68 -0.24
C PRO A 221 -23.21 3.64 -1.12
N THR A 222 -22.02 3.21 -1.51
CA THR A 222 -21.17 3.92 -2.47
C THR A 222 -21.14 3.16 -3.79
N ARG A 223 -21.08 3.90 -4.90
CA ARG A 223 -20.91 3.30 -6.22
C ARG A 223 -19.45 2.88 -6.39
N LEU A 224 -19.23 1.79 -7.13
CA LEU A 224 -17.90 1.40 -7.57
C LEU A 224 -17.24 2.58 -8.29
N ASN A 225 -16.08 3.00 -7.81
CA ASN A 225 -15.20 3.90 -8.52
C ASN A 225 -13.99 3.11 -9.03
N VAL A 226 -13.48 3.49 -10.20
CA VAL A 226 -12.32 2.81 -10.78
C VAL A 226 -11.23 3.82 -11.06
N ALA A 227 -10.10 3.69 -10.36
CA ALA A 227 -8.90 4.48 -10.58
C ALA A 227 -8.19 3.96 -11.84
N MET A 228 -8.32 4.69 -12.95
CA MET A 228 -7.69 4.33 -14.22
C MET A 228 -6.28 4.91 -14.37
N GLY A 229 -5.94 5.99 -13.66
CA GLY A 229 -4.60 6.58 -13.72
C GLY A 229 -3.61 5.72 -12.97
N LEU A 230 -2.65 5.13 -13.68
CA LEU A 230 -1.53 4.37 -13.12
C LEU A 230 -0.23 4.89 -13.72
N ASP A 231 0.76 5.12 -12.88
CA ASP A 231 2.09 5.57 -13.30
C ASP A 231 3.15 4.55 -12.89
N MET A 232 3.79 3.96 -13.89
CA MET A 232 4.76 2.88 -13.69
C MET A 232 6.21 3.38 -13.72
N ASP A 233 6.45 4.69 -13.63
CA ASP A 233 7.79 5.27 -13.52
C ASP A 233 8.38 5.02 -12.11
N ILE A 234 8.48 3.74 -11.74
CA ILE A 234 8.85 3.24 -10.41
C ILE A 234 9.96 2.20 -10.55
N MET A 235 10.94 2.26 -9.65
CA MET A 235 11.99 1.25 -9.52
C MET A 235 11.73 0.38 -8.29
N SER A 236 11.89 -0.94 -8.42
CA SER A 236 11.96 -1.85 -7.27
C SER A 236 13.41 -2.29 -7.06
N LEU A 237 14.01 -1.88 -5.94
CA LEU A 237 15.44 -2.03 -5.67
C LEU A 237 15.69 -2.94 -4.48
N ASP A 238 16.35 -4.08 -4.71
CA ASP A 238 16.90 -4.92 -3.64
C ASP A 238 18.23 -4.36 -3.14
N ILE A 239 18.28 -4.02 -1.85
CA ILE A 239 19.54 -3.74 -1.17
C ILE A 239 20.29 -5.06 -0.94
N PHE A 240 21.59 -5.10 -1.17
CA PHE A 240 22.42 -6.26 -0.88
C PHE A 240 23.75 -5.83 -0.27
N PRO A 241 24.43 -6.70 0.52
CA PRO A 241 25.73 -6.36 1.09
C PRO A 241 26.75 -6.00 0.00
N GLY A 242 27.32 -4.80 0.10
CA GLY A 242 28.28 -4.28 -0.88
C GLY A 242 27.65 -3.59 -2.10
N ILE A 243 26.36 -3.24 -2.05
CA ILE A 243 25.77 -2.33 -3.04
C ILE A 243 26.57 -1.03 -3.12
N LYS A 244 26.84 -0.59 -4.35
CA LYS A 244 27.74 0.53 -4.63
C LYS A 244 26.95 1.84 -4.79
N PRO A 245 27.26 2.90 -4.03
CA PRO A 245 26.55 4.18 -4.12
C PRO A 245 26.49 4.76 -5.55
N GLU A 246 27.56 4.62 -6.33
CA GLU A 246 27.60 5.11 -7.71
C GLU A 246 26.57 4.45 -8.64
N VAL A 247 26.14 3.21 -8.33
CA VAL A 247 25.06 2.54 -9.07
C VAL A 247 23.71 3.14 -8.71
N LEU A 248 23.50 3.50 -7.44
CA LEU A 248 22.29 4.18 -6.97
C LEU A 248 22.12 5.52 -7.68
N ARG A 249 23.20 6.30 -7.76
CA ARG A 249 23.23 7.58 -8.49
C ARG A 249 22.70 7.42 -9.91
N ALA A 250 23.26 6.47 -10.66
CA ALA A 250 22.88 6.23 -12.04
C ALA A 250 21.40 5.80 -12.18
N ILE A 251 20.90 5.00 -11.24
CA ILE A 251 19.48 4.61 -11.21
C ILE A 251 18.60 5.84 -10.95
N PHE A 252 18.93 6.66 -9.95
CA PHE A 252 18.14 7.84 -9.57
C PHE A 252 18.20 8.97 -10.60
N ASP A 253 19.24 8.99 -11.45
CA ASP A 253 19.34 9.89 -12.60
C ASP A 253 18.49 9.44 -13.81
N THR A 254 17.82 8.28 -13.75
CA THR A 254 16.93 7.81 -14.82
C THR A 254 15.82 8.82 -15.07
N GLN A 255 15.77 9.33 -16.31
CA GLN A 255 14.78 10.33 -16.70
C GLN A 255 13.35 9.78 -16.55
N GLY A 256 12.50 10.55 -15.89
CA GLY A 256 11.10 10.22 -15.69
C GLY A 256 10.81 9.39 -14.44
N LEU A 257 11.82 8.79 -13.78
CA LEU A 257 11.63 8.04 -12.55
C LEU A 257 10.96 8.92 -11.48
N LYS A 258 9.95 8.37 -10.80
CA LYS A 258 9.13 9.07 -9.79
C LYS A 258 9.16 8.42 -8.42
N GLY A 259 9.43 7.12 -8.33
CA GLY A 259 9.41 6.43 -7.05
C GLY A 259 10.32 5.22 -7.00
N VAL A 260 10.68 4.83 -5.78
CA VAL A 260 11.55 3.70 -5.48
C VAL A 260 10.94 2.88 -4.35
N ILE A 261 10.65 1.61 -4.63
CA ILE A 261 10.39 0.60 -3.61
C ILE A 261 11.75 0.04 -3.17
N LEU A 262 12.20 0.45 -1.99
CA LEU A 262 13.46 0.04 -1.41
C LEU A 262 13.26 -1.22 -0.57
N LYS A 263 13.71 -2.37 -1.07
CA LYS A 263 13.63 -3.66 -0.37
C LYS A 263 14.86 -3.80 0.52
N THR A 264 14.69 -3.68 1.83
CA THR A 264 15.77 -3.65 2.83
C THR A 264 15.80 -4.92 3.70
N PHE A 265 16.82 -5.04 4.57
CA PHE A 265 17.02 -6.23 5.40
C PHE A 265 16.16 -6.21 6.67
N GLY A 266 15.67 -7.38 7.08
CA GLY A 266 15.03 -7.57 8.39
C GLY A 266 13.87 -6.60 8.59
N THR A 267 13.91 -5.82 9.67
CA THR A 267 12.87 -4.84 10.04
C THR A 267 13.04 -3.48 9.36
N GLY A 268 13.72 -3.37 8.21
CA GLY A 268 13.85 -2.11 7.48
C GLY A 268 15.27 -1.54 7.35
N ASN A 269 16.31 -2.36 7.56
CA ASN A 269 17.69 -1.92 7.71
C ASN A 269 18.45 -1.87 6.38
N ALA A 270 19.22 -0.81 6.16
CA ALA A 270 20.11 -0.63 5.02
C ALA A 270 21.51 -0.21 5.47
N PRO A 271 22.52 -0.15 4.57
CA PRO A 271 23.82 0.43 4.90
C PRO A 271 23.69 1.84 5.49
N THR A 272 24.52 2.15 6.48
CA THR A 272 24.55 3.44 7.19
C THR A 272 25.76 4.29 6.81
N THR A 273 26.52 3.89 5.79
CA THR A 273 27.69 4.65 5.35
C THR A 273 27.24 5.99 4.79
N GLU A 274 28.07 7.01 4.99
CA GLU A 274 27.77 8.38 4.57
C GLU A 274 27.53 8.45 3.05
N GLU A 275 28.31 7.71 2.26
CA GLU A 275 28.17 7.67 0.80
C GLU A 275 26.83 7.05 0.38
N PHE A 276 26.35 6.01 1.07
CA PHE A 276 25.06 5.40 0.75
C PHE A 276 23.91 6.34 1.10
N LEU A 277 23.92 6.91 2.31
CA LEU A 277 22.86 7.81 2.76
C LEU A 277 22.79 9.09 1.91
N LYS A 278 23.94 9.61 1.46
CA LYS A 278 23.99 10.74 0.52
C LYS A 278 23.29 10.47 -0.80
N GLU A 279 23.37 9.25 -1.33
CA GLU A 279 22.67 8.92 -2.58
C GLU A 279 21.16 8.75 -2.37
N ILE A 280 20.73 8.21 -1.22
CA ILE A 280 19.31 8.18 -0.86
C ILE A 280 18.77 9.61 -0.70
N GLU A 281 19.49 10.45 0.04
CA GLU A 281 19.15 11.86 0.23
C GLU A 281 19.12 12.61 -1.11
N TYR A 282 20.06 12.35 -2.01
CA TYR A 282 20.05 12.89 -3.38
C TYR A 282 18.78 12.48 -4.14
N GLY A 283 18.43 11.19 -4.12
CA GLY A 283 17.21 10.69 -4.77
C GLY A 283 15.95 11.34 -4.21
N VAL A 284 15.88 11.55 -2.90
CA VAL A 284 14.74 12.19 -2.26
C VAL A 284 14.70 13.70 -2.52
N LYS A 285 15.79 14.42 -2.24
CA LYS A 285 15.81 15.90 -2.20
C LYS A 285 16.05 16.53 -3.57
N GLU A 286 17.00 16.01 -4.34
CA GLU A 286 17.40 16.60 -5.62
C GLU A 286 16.57 16.06 -6.78
N LYS A 287 16.17 14.79 -6.71
CA LYS A 287 15.33 14.16 -7.74
C LYS A 287 13.84 14.15 -7.41
N GLY A 288 13.47 14.42 -6.16
CA GLY A 288 12.07 14.40 -5.74
C GLY A 288 11.45 13.01 -5.91
N LEU A 289 12.19 11.93 -5.71
CA LEU A 289 11.68 10.57 -5.80
C LEU A 289 10.95 10.19 -4.50
N LEU A 290 9.81 9.52 -4.62
CA LEU A 290 9.12 8.91 -3.48
C LEU A 290 9.78 7.58 -3.11
N PHE A 291 10.42 7.49 -1.95
CA PHE A 291 11.02 6.25 -1.45
C PHE A 291 10.13 5.57 -0.41
N VAL A 292 9.78 4.30 -0.66
CA VAL A 292 9.03 3.44 0.28
C VAL A 292 9.89 2.25 0.67
N ASN A 293 10.17 2.11 1.95
CA ASN A 293 10.94 1.02 2.52
C ASN A 293 10.04 -0.18 2.82
N VAL A 294 10.33 -1.33 2.22
CA VAL A 294 9.69 -2.62 2.53
C VAL A 294 10.76 -3.65 2.86
N THR A 295 10.40 -4.69 3.60
CA THR A 295 11.33 -5.77 3.93
C THR A 295 11.50 -6.76 2.78
N GLN A 296 12.71 -7.29 2.62
CA GLN A 296 12.99 -8.46 1.78
C GLN A 296 12.47 -9.77 2.40
N CYS A 297 12.30 -9.79 3.72
CA CYS A 297 11.81 -10.97 4.43
C CYS A 297 10.41 -11.33 3.91
N LEU A 298 10.13 -12.64 3.85
CA LEU A 298 8.81 -13.10 3.40
C LEU A 298 7.70 -12.63 4.34
N GLN A 299 7.97 -12.63 5.65
CA GLN A 299 7.06 -12.22 6.71
C GLN A 299 7.74 -11.17 7.59
N GLY A 300 6.98 -10.19 8.07
CA GLY A 300 7.48 -9.11 8.94
C GLY A 300 6.96 -7.73 8.54
N GLU A 301 7.42 -6.74 9.29
CA GLU A 301 7.06 -5.33 9.18
C GLU A 301 8.31 -4.45 9.26
N VAL A 302 8.30 -3.31 8.55
CA VAL A 302 9.35 -2.30 8.64
C VAL A 302 9.14 -1.39 9.86
N GLU A 303 10.10 -1.41 10.77
CA GLU A 303 10.18 -0.57 11.96
C GLU A 303 11.25 0.53 11.79
N GLN A 304 10.90 1.59 11.06
CA GLN A 304 11.80 2.73 10.89
C GLN A 304 11.84 3.64 12.11
N GLY A 305 13.05 3.96 12.58
CA GLY A 305 13.31 4.89 13.67
C GLY A 305 13.57 4.25 15.04
N ASN A 306 13.35 2.94 15.20
CA ASN A 306 13.63 2.22 16.46
C ASN A 306 15.11 1.84 16.63
N TYR A 307 15.89 1.85 15.54
CA TYR A 307 17.32 1.50 15.53
C TYR A 307 18.13 2.57 14.80
N ASP A 308 19.35 2.84 15.26
CA ASP A 308 20.29 3.78 14.59
C ASP A 308 20.47 3.46 13.09
N VAL A 309 20.36 2.18 12.72
CA VAL A 309 20.51 1.69 11.35
C VAL A 309 19.36 2.09 10.42
N SER A 310 18.14 2.26 10.94
CA SER A 310 16.98 2.70 10.16
C SER A 310 16.70 4.21 10.30
N ALA A 311 17.32 4.88 11.27
CA ALA A 311 17.18 6.32 11.51
C ALA A 311 17.68 7.17 10.34
N GLY A 312 18.80 6.80 9.70
CA GLY A 312 19.35 7.54 8.57
C GLY A 312 18.42 7.58 7.34
N LEU A 313 17.73 6.46 7.05
CA LEU A 313 16.73 6.41 5.99
C LEU A 313 15.53 7.32 6.29
N LEU A 314 15.06 7.32 7.55
CA LEU A 314 13.97 8.19 7.98
C LEU A 314 14.36 9.68 7.85
N THR A 315 15.56 10.06 8.27
CA THR A 315 16.09 11.43 8.08
C THR A 315 16.18 11.81 6.61
N ALA A 316 16.60 10.88 5.75
CA ALA A 316 16.69 11.12 4.32
C ALA A 316 15.32 11.28 3.63
N GLY A 317 14.21 11.00 4.32
CA GLY A 317 12.84 11.14 3.80
C GLY A 317 12.25 9.85 3.22
N VAL A 318 12.82 8.69 3.55
CA VAL A 318 12.25 7.39 3.17
C VAL A 318 11.12 7.01 4.14
N ILE A 319 9.94 6.72 3.61
CA ILE A 319 8.77 6.33 4.41
C ILE A 319 8.65 4.81 4.57
N SER A 320 8.01 4.38 5.67
CA SER A 320 7.79 2.96 5.94
C SER A 320 6.60 2.44 5.14
N GLY A 321 6.81 1.33 4.44
CA GLY A 321 5.75 0.52 3.85
C GLY A 321 5.13 -0.49 4.82
N LEU A 322 5.47 -0.42 6.12
CA LEU A 322 4.98 -1.29 7.17
C LEU A 322 5.13 -2.77 6.79
N ASP A 323 4.02 -3.52 6.80
CA ASP A 323 3.96 -4.95 6.51
C ASP A 323 3.39 -5.26 5.10
N MET A 324 3.41 -4.27 4.19
CA MET A 324 3.05 -4.47 2.78
C MET A 324 3.99 -5.46 2.10
N THR A 325 3.43 -6.25 1.18
CA THR A 325 4.26 -7.00 0.23
C THR A 325 4.90 -6.04 -0.78
N PRO A 326 6.07 -6.38 -1.37
CA PRO A 326 6.66 -5.57 -2.46
C PRO A 326 5.71 -5.36 -3.65
N GLU A 327 4.90 -6.36 -3.98
CA GLU A 327 3.88 -6.34 -5.04
C GLU A 327 2.80 -5.30 -4.72
N ALA A 328 2.32 -5.27 -3.48
CA ALA A 328 1.34 -4.29 -3.02
C ALA A 328 1.94 -2.88 -2.97
N ALA A 329 3.14 -2.71 -2.42
CA ALA A 329 3.78 -1.41 -2.33
C ALA A 329 4.03 -0.78 -3.71
N LEU A 330 4.49 -1.58 -4.70
CA LEU A 330 4.72 -1.11 -6.07
C LEU A 330 3.42 -0.68 -6.75
N THR A 331 2.38 -1.51 -6.67
CA THR A 331 1.10 -1.23 -7.34
C THR A 331 0.31 -0.12 -6.65
N LYS A 332 0.41 0.00 -5.32
CA LYS A 332 -0.12 1.13 -4.54
C LYS A 332 0.54 2.43 -4.97
N MET A 333 1.88 2.45 -5.04
CA MET A 333 2.62 3.61 -5.51
C MET A 333 2.21 3.99 -6.93
N ALA A 334 2.07 3.01 -7.84
CA ALA A 334 1.65 3.28 -9.21
C ALA A 334 0.27 3.96 -9.30
N MET A 335 -0.69 3.50 -8.49
CA MET A 335 -2.02 4.10 -8.39
C MET A 335 -1.97 5.51 -7.80
N ILE A 336 -1.20 5.71 -6.72
CA ILE A 336 -1.08 7.00 -6.04
C ILE A 336 -0.43 8.06 -6.95
N LEU A 337 0.69 7.73 -7.60
CA LEU A 337 1.34 8.59 -8.57
C LEU A 337 0.39 8.93 -9.74
N GLY A 338 -0.37 7.93 -10.22
CA GLY A 338 -1.36 8.11 -11.28
C GLY A 338 -2.54 9.02 -10.92
N LYS A 339 -2.80 9.28 -9.62
CA LYS A 339 -3.83 10.23 -9.18
C LYS A 339 -3.41 11.70 -9.33
N GLY A 340 -2.11 11.99 -9.37
CA GLY A 340 -1.60 13.37 -9.46
C GLY A 340 -2.14 14.25 -8.32
N LEU A 341 -1.89 13.86 -7.07
CA LEU A 341 -2.43 14.54 -5.89
C LEU A 341 -1.96 16.00 -5.83
N LYS A 342 -2.85 16.90 -5.39
CA LYS A 342 -2.60 18.35 -5.41
C LYS A 342 -1.42 18.78 -4.53
N GLY A 343 -1.20 18.14 -3.38
CA GLY A 343 -0.04 18.42 -2.53
C GLY A 343 1.22 17.62 -2.91
N GLY A 344 1.22 16.95 -4.07
CA GLY A 344 2.40 16.33 -4.65
C GLY A 344 3.01 15.23 -3.77
N ARG A 345 4.34 15.22 -3.64
CA ARG A 345 5.10 14.14 -2.98
C ARG A 345 4.71 13.88 -1.54
N ARG A 346 4.34 14.93 -0.81
CA ARG A 346 3.90 14.81 0.58
C ARG A 346 2.61 14.00 0.68
N ASP A 347 1.59 14.38 -0.08
CA ASP A 347 0.30 13.69 -0.11
C ASP A 347 0.45 12.24 -0.58
N GLU A 348 1.32 12.02 -1.58
CA GLU A 348 1.62 10.68 -2.09
C GLU A 348 2.30 9.81 -1.02
N ALA A 349 3.23 10.39 -0.25
CA ALA A 349 3.87 9.73 0.88
C ALA A 349 2.87 9.42 2.00
N ASP A 350 2.03 10.38 2.38
CA ASP A 350 1.01 10.17 3.40
C ASP A 350 0.00 9.08 2.96
N MET A 351 -0.44 9.10 1.70
CA MET A 351 -1.36 8.10 1.16
C MET A 351 -0.72 6.69 1.07
N MET A 352 0.60 6.60 0.86
CA MET A 352 1.32 5.34 0.92
C MET A 352 1.30 4.71 2.33
N GLN A 353 1.18 5.52 3.38
CA GLN A 353 1.16 5.05 4.77
C GLN A 353 -0.24 4.81 5.35
N LEU A 354 -1.32 5.06 4.58
CA LEU A 354 -2.69 4.73 4.98
C LEU A 354 -3.11 3.35 4.49
N ASN A 355 -3.84 2.58 5.31
CA ASN A 355 -4.43 1.33 4.86
C ASN A 355 -5.64 1.61 3.96
N LEU A 356 -5.51 1.34 2.66
CA LEU A 356 -6.55 1.66 1.68
C LEU A 356 -7.48 0.48 1.40
N CYS A 357 -6.89 -0.72 1.30
CA CYS A 357 -7.62 -1.92 0.94
C CYS A 357 -7.25 -3.19 1.72
N GLY A 358 -6.61 -3.04 2.87
CA GLY A 358 -6.18 -4.14 3.73
C GLY A 358 -4.79 -4.67 3.38
N GLU A 359 -3.99 -3.93 2.63
CA GLU A 359 -2.60 -4.23 2.23
C GLU A 359 -1.59 -4.13 3.37
N GLN A 360 -1.93 -3.38 4.42
CA GLN A 360 -1.14 -3.18 5.62
C GLN A 360 -2.02 -3.22 6.87
N ARG A 361 -1.46 -3.59 8.02
CA ARG A 361 -2.22 -3.77 9.29
C ARG A 361 -2.45 -2.48 10.06
N ALA A 362 -1.72 -1.43 9.72
CA ALA A 362 -1.83 -0.14 10.36
C ALA A 362 -1.94 0.98 9.33
N SER A 363 -2.47 2.11 9.77
CA SER A 363 -2.41 3.40 9.07
C SER A 363 -1.56 4.35 9.88
N VAL A 364 -0.68 5.11 9.21
CA VAL A 364 0.05 6.22 9.82
C VAL A 364 -0.51 7.53 9.28
N TYR A 365 -1.12 8.32 10.15
CA TYR A 365 -1.61 9.66 9.81
C TYR A 365 -0.57 10.68 10.27
N ASN A 366 -0.01 11.44 9.33
CA ASN A 366 1.00 12.43 9.63
C ASN A 366 0.41 13.84 9.77
N VAL A 367 0.77 14.54 10.84
CA VAL A 367 0.57 15.99 10.99
C VAL A 367 1.91 16.66 10.81
N HIS A 368 2.08 17.42 9.73
CA HIS A 368 3.36 18.08 9.45
C HIS A 368 3.30 19.54 9.89
N PHE A 369 4.36 20.02 10.56
CA PHE A 369 4.48 21.37 11.09
C PHE A 369 5.29 22.28 10.18
N ARG A 370 4.91 23.56 10.11
CA ARG A 370 5.60 24.63 9.37
C ARG A 370 5.73 25.90 10.21
N PRO A 371 6.65 26.83 9.89
CA PRO A 371 6.71 28.14 10.55
C PRO A 371 5.41 28.92 10.38
N ARG A 372 4.97 29.63 11.43
CA ARG A 372 3.70 30.39 11.46
C ARG A 372 3.65 31.60 10.50
N ASP A 373 4.80 32.20 10.20
CA ASP A 373 4.92 33.45 9.43
C ASP A 373 5.22 33.24 7.93
N ALA A 374 5.12 32.02 7.41
CA ALA A 374 5.15 31.80 5.95
C ALA A 374 3.87 32.41 5.35
N GLU A 375 3.98 33.61 4.77
CA GLU A 375 2.87 34.41 4.27
C GLU A 375 1.82 33.59 3.49
N ASN A 376 0.55 33.91 3.76
CA ASN A 376 -0.65 33.50 3.02
C ASN A 376 -0.54 33.82 1.51
N SER A 377 0.27 33.10 0.76
CA SER A 377 0.18 33.06 -0.70
C SER A 377 -0.71 31.87 -1.05
N GLU A 378 -1.93 32.16 -1.51
CA GLU A 378 -2.89 31.18 -2.03
C GLU A 378 -2.38 30.42 -3.29
N THR A 379 -1.10 30.55 -3.65
CA THR A 379 -0.50 30.06 -4.90
C THR A 379 0.84 29.31 -4.76
N MET A 380 1.40 29.09 -3.57
CA MET A 380 2.58 28.21 -3.41
C MET A 380 2.17 26.76 -3.13
N TRP A 381 1.72 26.11 -4.19
CA TRP A 381 1.58 24.66 -4.31
C TRP A 381 2.47 24.28 -5.50
N PRO A 382 3.70 23.79 -5.24
CA PRO A 382 3.90 22.46 -4.66
C PRO A 382 4.97 22.43 -3.56
N VAL A 383 4.70 21.73 -2.45
CA VAL A 383 5.76 21.42 -1.48
C VAL A 383 6.33 20.06 -1.84
N THR A 384 7.53 20.04 -2.42
CA THR A 384 8.34 18.83 -2.55
C THR A 384 8.71 18.33 -1.15
N LEU A 385 9.49 17.25 -1.02
CA LEU A 385 10.21 16.99 0.24
C LEU A 385 11.22 18.13 0.59
N GLN A 386 11.25 19.22 -0.20
CA GLN A 386 11.74 20.54 0.19
C GLN A 386 10.52 21.34 0.71
N ASP A 387 10.51 21.66 2.00
CA ASP A 387 9.64 22.73 2.48
C ASP A 387 10.07 24.03 1.80
N GLU A 388 9.22 24.65 0.98
CA GLU A 388 9.51 25.98 0.41
C GLU A 388 9.65 27.05 1.51
N ALA A 389 9.14 26.76 2.72
CA ALA A 389 9.35 27.59 3.92
C ALA A 389 10.77 27.51 4.50
N GLY A 390 11.61 26.59 3.99
CA GLY A 390 12.90 26.29 4.57
C GLY A 390 12.81 25.49 5.88
N PRO A 391 13.95 25.18 6.50
CA PRO A 391 14.01 24.44 7.76
C PRO A 391 13.42 25.25 8.91
N LEU A 392 12.92 24.57 9.95
CA LEU A 392 12.48 25.22 11.18
C LEU A 392 13.73 25.73 11.93
N VAL A 393 13.89 27.04 12.02
CA VAL A 393 15.00 27.66 12.75
C VAL A 393 14.52 28.04 14.14
N LEU A 394 15.19 27.50 15.16
CA LEU A 394 15.02 27.88 16.56
C LEU A 394 15.94 29.05 16.89
N GLY A 395 15.36 30.22 17.16
CA GLY A 395 16.02 31.43 17.64
C GLY A 395 15.87 31.65 19.15
N GLN A 396 16.27 32.82 19.66
CA GLN A 396 16.25 33.13 21.10
C GLN A 396 14.85 33.47 21.67
N ASP A 397 13.80 33.55 20.85
CA ASP A 397 12.43 33.83 21.29
C ASP A 397 11.47 32.72 20.82
N ASN A 398 10.54 32.31 21.70
CA ASN A 398 9.59 31.19 21.56
C ASN A 398 9.07 30.93 20.12
N ASP A 399 9.70 30.02 19.40
CA ASP A 399 9.25 29.65 18.06
C ASP A 399 8.01 28.74 18.12
N VAL A 400 6.94 29.21 17.47
CA VAL A 400 5.66 28.51 17.35
C VAL A 400 5.49 28.04 15.91
N PHE A 401 5.30 26.74 15.74
CA PHE A 401 5.10 26.09 14.45
C PHE A 401 3.65 25.65 14.30
N GLN A 402 3.04 25.95 13.16
CA GLN A 402 1.67 25.56 12.87
C GLN A 402 1.63 24.20 12.16
N GLY A 403 0.96 23.24 12.79
CA GLY A 403 0.70 21.90 12.30
C GLY A 403 -0.53 21.86 11.45
N HIS A 404 -0.36 21.40 10.21
CA HIS A 404 -1.48 21.10 9.32
C HIS A 404 -1.58 19.59 9.12
N MET A 405 -2.68 19.02 9.58
CA MET A 405 -3.08 17.67 9.24
C MET A 405 -3.72 17.69 7.86
N GLN A 406 -3.21 16.89 6.93
CA GLN A 406 -3.78 16.85 5.60
C GLN A 406 -5.04 15.99 5.58
N GLY A 407 -6.13 16.56 5.06
CA GLY A 407 -7.34 15.82 4.68
C GLY A 407 -8.23 15.45 5.87
N ASN A 408 -9.54 15.46 5.61
CA ASN A 408 -10.56 14.98 6.55
C ASN A 408 -10.54 13.44 6.69
N ALA A 409 -9.37 12.80 6.88
CA ALA A 409 -9.28 11.37 7.12
C ALA A 409 -9.42 11.11 8.64
N PRO A 410 -10.55 10.56 9.11
CA PRO A 410 -10.83 10.48 10.54
C PRO A 410 -9.98 9.38 11.19
N TYR A 411 -8.85 9.73 11.81
CA TYR A 411 -8.11 8.75 12.62
C TYR A 411 -8.89 8.38 13.91
N LYS A 412 -9.73 9.30 14.42
CA LYS A 412 -10.48 9.12 15.69
C LYS A 412 -11.62 8.10 15.66
N GLU A 413 -12.09 7.71 14.48
CA GLU A 413 -13.00 6.57 14.37
C GLU A 413 -12.28 5.24 14.65
N LYS A 414 -10.94 5.27 14.71
CA LYS A 414 -10.08 4.13 15.00
C LYS A 414 -9.40 4.33 16.36
N GLN A 415 -9.07 3.22 17.03
CA GLN A 415 -8.29 3.26 18.25
C GLN A 415 -6.85 3.68 17.92
N LEU A 416 -6.37 4.76 18.55
CA LEU A 416 -4.96 5.17 18.46
C LEU A 416 -4.12 4.13 19.21
N ASP A 417 -3.12 3.58 18.54
CA ASP A 417 -2.20 2.59 19.12
C ASP A 417 -0.94 3.28 19.65
N LEU A 418 -0.31 4.11 18.81
CA LEU A 418 0.90 4.86 19.15
C LEU A 418 0.87 6.24 18.48
N ALA A 419 1.47 7.24 19.10
CA ALA A 419 1.77 8.52 18.47
C ALA A 419 3.20 8.96 18.77
N PHE A 420 3.90 9.42 17.74
CA PHE A 420 5.27 9.91 17.86
C PHE A 420 5.39 11.34 17.32
N LEU A 421 5.96 12.25 18.09
CA LEU A 421 6.54 13.49 17.55
C LEU A 421 7.94 13.17 17.03
N ARG A 422 8.18 13.48 15.75
CA ARG A 422 9.46 13.28 15.08
C ARG A 422 10.01 14.62 14.65
N LEU A 423 11.18 14.96 15.19
CA LEU A 423 12.00 16.11 14.81
C LEU A 423 13.24 15.56 14.12
N LEU A 424 13.32 15.74 12.81
CA LEU A 424 14.32 15.08 11.96
C LEU A 424 15.33 16.10 11.42
N GLY A 425 16.58 15.64 11.26
CA GLY A 425 17.64 16.43 10.63
C GLY A 425 18.07 17.65 11.44
N ILE A 426 18.02 17.54 12.77
CA ILE A 426 18.41 18.57 13.71
C ILE A 426 19.90 18.87 13.58
N LYS A 427 20.29 20.13 13.40
CA LYS A 427 21.69 20.58 13.35
C LYS A 427 21.88 21.93 14.04
N SER A 428 23.10 22.20 14.51
CA SER A 428 23.46 23.54 15.00
C SER A 428 23.72 24.48 13.82
N LYS A 429 23.31 25.74 13.94
CA LYS A 429 23.53 26.78 12.92
C LYS A 429 25.02 27.01 12.59
N ASP A 430 25.90 26.80 13.55
CA ASP A 430 27.36 26.91 13.38
C ASP A 430 28.03 25.59 12.93
N GLY A 431 27.26 24.50 12.76
CA GLY A 431 27.77 23.17 12.38
C GLY A 431 28.70 22.53 13.41
N LYS A 432 28.72 23.02 14.66
CA LYS A 432 29.58 22.48 15.73
C LYS A 432 28.83 21.47 16.58
N ARG A 433 29.53 20.42 17.01
CA ARG A 433 29.07 19.47 18.04
C ARG A 433 28.62 20.24 19.28
N GLY A 434 27.44 19.91 19.80
CA GLY A 434 26.82 20.68 20.87
C GLY A 434 25.86 19.86 21.73
N ARG A 435 25.24 20.57 22.67
CA ARG A 435 24.13 20.06 23.48
C ARG A 435 22.89 20.85 23.10
N LEU A 436 21.82 20.12 22.88
CA LEU A 436 20.49 20.62 22.59
C LEU A 436 19.60 20.35 23.79
N ASP A 437 19.20 21.42 24.47
CA ASP A 437 18.25 21.36 25.57
C ASP A 437 17.03 22.23 25.17
N PHE A 438 15.83 21.65 25.13
CA PHE A 438 14.59 22.38 24.86
C PHE A 438 13.37 21.67 25.45
N LYS A 439 12.33 22.43 25.75
CA LYS A 439 11.02 21.90 26.14
C LYS A 439 10.09 21.85 24.93
N VAL A 440 9.22 20.85 24.90
CA VAL A 440 8.28 20.63 23.81
C VAL A 440 6.86 20.74 24.32
N TYR A 441 6.07 21.58 23.67
CA TYR A 441 4.66 21.75 23.97
C TYR A 441 3.79 21.63 22.72
N LEU A 442 2.57 21.13 22.92
CA LEU A 442 1.51 21.06 21.91
C LEU A 442 0.34 21.94 22.35
N ASP A 443 -0.14 22.80 21.46
CA ASP A 443 -1.22 23.79 21.66
C ASP A 443 -0.99 24.78 22.82
N GLU A 444 0.27 25.12 23.09
CA GLU A 444 0.67 26.14 24.06
C GLU A 444 1.60 27.17 23.40
N PRO A 445 1.06 28.04 22.52
CA PRO A 445 1.87 28.99 21.73
C PRO A 445 2.64 30.01 22.57
N ASN A 446 2.25 30.20 23.83
CA ASN A 446 2.90 31.15 24.75
C ASN A 446 3.82 30.43 25.74
N ALA A 447 4.17 29.17 25.50
CA ALA A 447 5.05 28.43 26.38
C ALA A 447 6.43 29.11 26.49
N THR A 448 6.98 29.15 27.70
CA THR A 448 8.28 29.75 28.03
C THR A 448 9.10 28.78 28.88
N GLU A 449 10.35 29.10 29.20
CA GLU A 449 11.17 28.26 30.10
C GLU A 449 10.50 28.03 31.47
N LYS A 450 9.61 28.93 31.90
CA LYS A 450 8.88 28.88 33.17
C LYS A 450 7.51 28.21 33.07
N SER A 451 7.09 27.79 31.87
CA SER A 451 5.81 27.12 31.69
C SER A 451 5.79 25.78 32.44
N PRO A 452 4.60 25.32 32.89
CA PRO A 452 4.47 24.05 33.63
C PRO A 452 5.07 22.87 32.85
N GLU A 453 5.65 21.92 33.57
CA GLU A 453 6.20 20.66 33.01
C GLU A 453 5.25 19.49 33.29
N GLU A 454 3.94 19.77 33.25
CA GLU A 454 2.87 18.84 33.56
C GLU A 454 1.65 19.09 32.67
N GLY A 455 0.72 18.13 32.66
CA GLY A 455 -0.47 18.18 31.83
C GLY A 455 -0.25 17.64 30.41
N PRO A 456 -1.33 17.54 29.62
CA PRO A 456 -1.28 16.88 28.31
C PRO A 456 -0.52 17.69 27.26
N SER A 457 -0.48 19.02 27.39
CA SER A 457 0.19 19.92 26.44
C SER A 457 1.71 19.82 26.49
N TYR A 458 2.28 19.41 27.63
CA TYR A 458 3.72 19.23 27.76
C TYR A 458 4.13 17.84 27.25
N LEU A 459 4.91 17.81 26.17
CA LEU A 459 5.35 16.57 25.52
C LEU A 459 6.70 16.06 26.07
N GLY A 460 7.44 16.91 26.78
CA GLY A 460 8.68 16.54 27.46
C GLY A 460 9.81 17.56 27.31
N THR A 461 10.91 17.31 28.03
CA THR A 461 12.17 18.03 27.87
C THR A 461 13.15 17.15 27.11
N VAL A 462 13.69 17.68 26.02
CA VAL A 462 14.74 17.03 25.23
C VAL A 462 16.07 17.58 25.68
N SER A 463 16.98 16.69 26.07
CA SER A 463 18.37 17.01 26.39
C SER A 463 19.27 16.03 25.65
N LYS A 464 19.73 16.41 24.45
CA LYS A 464 20.52 15.53 23.58
C LYS A 464 21.87 16.16 23.25
N ARG A 465 22.95 15.39 23.36
CA ARG A 465 24.25 15.76 22.77
C ARG A 465 24.31 15.18 21.36
N PHE A 466 24.57 16.03 20.38
CA PHE A 466 24.72 15.61 18.99
C PHE A 466 26.20 15.59 18.62
N THR A 467 26.65 14.44 18.10
CA THR A 467 28.05 14.16 17.76
C THR A 467 28.31 14.15 16.25
N SER A 468 27.23 14.12 15.46
CA SER A 468 27.15 14.18 14.00
C SER A 468 26.68 15.55 13.52
N ASP A 469 26.76 15.77 12.20
CA ASP A 469 26.31 17.01 11.56
C ASP A 469 24.79 17.18 11.60
N THR A 470 24.04 16.07 11.67
CA THR A 470 22.57 16.04 11.82
C THR A 470 22.14 14.91 12.75
N ASP A 471 21.05 15.09 13.50
CA ASP A 471 20.47 14.11 14.41
C ASP A 471 18.92 14.12 14.41
N ASN A 472 18.27 13.12 15.00
CA ASN A 472 16.82 13.04 15.14
C ASN A 472 16.39 13.00 16.61
N VAL A 473 15.21 13.52 16.91
CA VAL A 473 14.52 13.34 18.20
C VAL A 473 13.15 12.74 17.92
N ILE A 474 12.84 11.63 18.60
CA ILE A 474 11.54 10.98 18.54
C ILE A 474 10.99 10.92 19.97
N LEU A 475 9.81 11.48 20.18
CA LEU A 475 9.10 11.45 21.46
C LEU A 475 7.82 10.64 21.31
N ASP A 476 7.60 9.68 22.21
CA ASP A 476 6.29 9.06 22.37
C ASP A 476 5.34 10.07 23.02
N ILE A 477 4.30 10.43 22.29
CA ILE A 477 3.29 11.40 22.69
C ILE A 477 1.89 10.77 22.75
N THR A 478 1.79 9.44 22.80
CA THR A 478 0.53 8.69 22.68
C THR A 478 -0.54 9.23 23.64
N ARG A 479 -0.20 9.37 24.93
CA ARG A 479 -1.13 9.90 25.95
C ARG A 479 -1.59 11.33 25.67
N SER A 480 -0.71 12.19 25.19
CA SER A 480 -1.04 13.58 24.84
C SER A 480 -1.87 13.65 23.56
N ALA A 481 -1.55 12.83 22.57
CA ALA A 481 -2.25 12.73 21.30
C ALA A 481 -3.71 12.26 21.47
N GLU A 482 -3.96 11.29 22.35
CA GLU A 482 -5.32 10.85 22.70
C GLU A 482 -6.20 11.98 23.26
N GLN A 483 -5.61 12.93 23.98
CA GLN A 483 -6.34 13.99 24.68
C GLN A 483 -6.47 15.27 23.83
N LEU A 484 -5.43 15.65 23.11
CA LEU A 484 -5.33 16.98 22.49
C LEU A 484 -5.63 16.99 21.02
N ILE A 485 -5.23 15.94 20.30
CA ILE A 485 -5.36 15.92 18.86
C ILE A 485 -6.82 15.62 18.55
N ASP A 486 -7.48 16.53 17.85
CA ASP A 486 -8.84 16.39 17.36
C ASP A 486 -8.94 16.87 15.91
N MET A 487 -9.75 16.18 15.12
CA MET A 487 -9.97 16.54 13.73
C MET A 487 -10.66 17.91 13.67
N GLY A 488 -10.16 18.81 12.82
CA GLY A 488 -10.86 20.06 12.47
C GLY A 488 -10.29 21.34 13.06
N ARG A 489 -9.16 21.29 13.77
CA ARG A 489 -8.39 22.49 14.14
C ARG A 489 -6.90 22.33 13.83
N ASN A 490 -6.23 23.45 13.58
CA ASN A 490 -4.77 23.47 13.46
C ASN A 490 -4.16 23.15 14.83
N LEU A 491 -3.06 22.40 14.82
CA LEU A 491 -2.24 22.17 16.02
C LEU A 491 -1.10 23.18 16.05
N GLU A 492 -0.64 23.56 17.23
CA GLU A 492 0.54 24.41 17.38
C GLU A 492 1.63 23.64 18.14
N LEU A 493 2.79 23.42 17.51
CA LEU A 493 3.97 22.88 18.17
C LEU A 493 4.84 24.03 18.62
N THR A 494 5.13 24.10 19.93
CA THR A 494 5.98 25.14 20.50
C THR A 494 7.24 24.48 21.06
N LEU A 495 8.40 24.95 20.59
CA LEU A 495 9.71 24.48 21.04
C LEU A 495 10.38 25.61 21.82
N VAL A 496 10.66 25.37 23.09
CA VAL A 496 11.25 26.37 23.98
C VAL A 496 12.72 26.02 24.24
N PRO A 497 13.69 26.70 23.60
CA PRO A 497 15.10 26.41 23.81
C PRO A 497 15.54 26.73 25.25
N LEU A 498 16.44 25.92 25.80
CA LEU A 498 17.05 26.11 27.11
C LEU A 498 18.53 26.45 26.90
N GLY A 499 18.96 27.66 27.27
CA GLY A 499 20.37 28.04 27.21
C GLY A 499 20.88 28.62 25.88
N GLY A 500 19.99 29.13 25.02
CA GLY A 500 20.33 30.11 23.96
C GLY A 500 21.14 29.60 22.77
N SER A 501 21.00 28.32 22.39
CA SER A 501 21.65 27.77 21.18
C SER A 501 20.72 27.87 19.97
N ASP A 502 21.21 28.40 18.84
CA ASP A 502 20.47 28.40 17.57
C ASP A 502 20.51 27.00 16.91
N ILE A 503 19.34 26.43 16.62
CA ILE A 503 19.19 25.07 16.07
C ILE A 503 18.31 25.10 14.83
N GLU A 504 18.61 24.26 13.87
CA GLU A 504 17.82 24.08 12.67
C GLU A 504 17.24 22.66 12.65
N ILE A 505 15.94 22.51 12.42
CA ILE A 505 15.24 21.23 12.28
C ILE A 505 14.71 21.13 10.85
N GLN A 506 15.13 20.09 10.12
CA GLN A 506 14.73 19.94 8.72
C GLN A 506 13.26 19.58 8.56
N ASN A 507 12.71 18.74 9.44
CA ASN A 507 11.32 18.31 9.36
C ASN A 507 10.76 18.03 10.76
N ALA A 508 9.54 18.50 11.03
CA ALA A 508 8.80 18.14 12.23
C ALA A 508 7.42 17.62 11.85
N HIS A 509 7.09 16.42 12.32
CA HIS A 509 5.75 15.87 12.16
C HIS A 509 5.35 14.97 13.33
N ILE A 510 4.05 14.87 13.57
CA ILE A 510 3.46 13.83 14.42
C ILE A 510 3.00 12.70 13.53
N ALA A 511 3.40 11.47 13.86
CA ALA A 511 2.91 10.25 13.23
C ALA A 511 1.92 9.55 14.18
N LEU A 512 0.65 9.48 13.80
CA LEU A 512 -0.42 8.81 14.53
C LEU A 512 -0.65 7.42 13.92
N ILE A 513 -0.42 6.37 14.69
CA ILE A 513 -0.52 4.98 14.22
C ILE A 513 -1.81 4.36 14.75
N THR A 514 -2.67 3.91 13.85
CA THR A 514 -3.89 3.15 14.18
C THR A 514 -3.81 1.77 13.56
N ARG A 515 -4.14 0.72 14.29
CA ARG A 515 -4.27 -0.63 13.72
C ARG A 515 -5.72 -0.90 13.32
N ASP A 516 -5.88 -1.59 12.19
CA ASP A 516 -7.18 -2.00 11.64
C ASP A 516 -7.52 -3.46 11.96
#